data_AF-A0A2S3WW96-F1
#
_entry.id   AF-A0A2S3WW96-F1
#
_cell.length_a   1.000
_cell.length_b   1.000
_cell.length_c   1.000
_cell.angle_alpha   90.00
_cell.angle_beta   90.00
_cell.angle_gamma   90.00
#
_symmetry.space_group_name_H-M   'P 1'
#
loop_
_entity.id
_entity.type
_entity.pdbx_description
1 polymer ?
#
loop_
_entity_poly.entity_id
_entity_poly.type
_entity_poly.pdbx_seq_one_letter_code
_entity_poly.pdbx_strand_id
1 'polypeptide(L)'
;MDAINGRSVARSESGALQTIRQADKASTLNTQLPIAQSDSSDEQLSSLAKKLSAAAELAAQRDSRLSRQELADLAARIMDRLGGLSYSLAKDFYDSQLPDTHDEEWRERARQANDFAKGRGENPFKGLPREQLSLIVHDESGAFTVSERRAALMEKTDQHNQWAHSIIGKMNAEYQLTGRTDQGLREILDFYNSLPPIEVAEYGNYEANIMMQLSLQEVEWPASNTSLIDLIAKQWKTEETSSSVPFDPTSDAIGKGGSKG
;
A
#
# COMPACT_ATOMS: atom_id res chain seq x y z
N MET A 1 49.00 46.62 -21.50
CA MET A 1 50.38 46.46 -21.04
C MET A 1 50.37 45.32 -20.03
N ASP A 2 50.92 44.18 -20.47
CA ASP A 2 51.50 43.01 -19.78
C ASP A 2 50.72 42.34 -18.62
N ALA A 3 50.19 41.11 -18.72
CA ALA A 3 50.81 39.77 -18.91
C ALA A 3 51.73 39.38 -17.72
N ILE A 4 51.58 38.24 -17.04
CA ILE A 4 51.99 36.86 -17.41
C ILE A 4 51.51 35.95 -16.23
N ASN A 5 50.65 34.94 -16.41
CA ASN A 5 50.86 33.56 -16.90
C ASN A 5 51.37 32.54 -15.85
N GLY A 6 50.75 31.36 -15.84
CA GLY A 6 51.12 30.21 -14.99
C GLY A 6 50.14 29.04 -15.10
N ARG A 7 50.04 28.44 -16.29
CA ARG A 7 49.24 27.25 -16.65
C ARG A 7 50.18 26.09 -17.02
N SER A 8 49.86 24.85 -16.65
CA SER A 8 50.09 23.56 -17.36
C SER A 8 50.09 22.41 -16.33
N VAL A 9 49.24 21.37 -16.31
CA VAL A 9 48.71 20.38 -17.29
C VAL A 9 49.58 19.10 -17.43
N ALA A 10 48.86 17.96 -17.41
CA ALA A 10 49.17 16.57 -17.83
C ALA A 10 49.91 15.69 -16.79
N ARG A 11 49.67 14.36 -16.67
CA ARG A 11 49.29 13.35 -17.67
C ARG A 11 48.77 12.05 -16.98
N SER A 12 47.95 11.29 -17.71
CA SER A 12 47.37 9.97 -17.43
C SER A 12 48.24 8.82 -17.97
N GLU A 13 48.38 7.71 -17.22
CA GLU A 13 48.73 6.32 -17.65
C GLU A 13 48.18 5.39 -16.53
N SER A 14 47.29 4.40 -16.68
CA SER A 14 47.08 3.24 -17.58
C SER A 14 48.10 2.09 -17.45
N GLY A 15 47.62 0.92 -17.02
CA GLY A 15 48.30 -0.39 -17.05
C GLY A 15 48.78 -0.89 -15.67
N ALA A 16 48.70 -2.15 -15.27
CA ALA A 16 48.21 -3.38 -15.90
C ALA A 16 48.02 -4.46 -14.81
N LEU A 17 47.11 -5.41 -15.06
CA LEU A 17 46.96 -6.67 -14.36
C LEU A 17 48.22 -7.54 -14.47
N GLN A 18 48.63 -8.22 -13.39
CA GLN A 18 49.37 -9.47 -13.49
C GLN A 18 48.90 -10.50 -12.45
N THR A 19 48.96 -11.75 -12.89
CA THR A 19 48.13 -12.89 -12.54
C THR A 19 49.06 -14.08 -12.24
N ILE A 20 48.89 -14.70 -11.06
CA ILE A 20 48.97 -16.14 -10.70
C ILE A 20 50.28 -16.95 -10.92
N ARG A 21 50.63 -17.77 -9.90
CA ARG A 21 51.10 -19.20 -9.89
C ARG A 21 52.28 -19.40 -8.91
N GLN A 22 52.47 -20.46 -8.12
CA GLN A 22 51.85 -21.79 -7.97
C GLN A 22 52.31 -22.43 -6.63
N ALA A 23 51.82 -23.63 -6.34
CA ALA A 23 51.63 -24.26 -5.03
C ALA A 23 52.76 -25.16 -4.48
N ASP A 24 52.52 -25.55 -3.21
CA ASP A 24 52.86 -26.78 -2.48
C ASP A 24 54.29 -27.09 -1.99
N LYS A 25 54.41 -27.19 -0.65
CA LYS A 25 54.83 -28.42 0.04
C LYS A 25 54.56 -28.34 1.55
N ALA A 26 53.87 -29.36 2.07
CA ALA A 26 53.55 -29.56 3.47
C ALA A 26 54.79 -29.92 4.30
N SER A 27 54.86 -29.40 5.53
CA SER A 27 55.58 -30.01 6.63
C SER A 27 54.89 -29.66 7.94
N THR A 28 54.35 -30.68 8.60
CA THR A 28 53.65 -30.64 9.88
C THR A 28 54.59 -30.27 11.03
N LEU A 29 54.33 -29.15 11.71
CA LEU A 29 54.78 -28.91 13.07
C LEU A 29 53.66 -28.21 13.86
N ASN A 30 53.29 -28.83 14.97
CA ASN A 30 52.35 -28.34 15.97
C ASN A 30 52.65 -26.90 16.37
N THR A 31 51.68 -26.02 16.23
CA THR A 31 51.56 -24.81 17.05
C THR A 31 50.10 -24.67 17.41
N GLN A 32 49.83 -24.80 18.71
CA GLN A 32 48.55 -24.55 19.34
C GLN A 32 48.01 -23.18 18.88
N LEU A 33 46.99 -23.18 18.03
CA LEU A 33 46.24 -21.97 17.71
C LEU A 33 45.30 -21.67 18.89
N PRO A 34 45.14 -20.40 19.30
CA PRO A 34 44.18 -20.04 20.32
C PRO A 34 42.80 -20.51 19.86
N ILE A 35 42.01 -21.02 20.81
CA ILE A 35 40.57 -21.22 20.61
C ILE A 35 40.05 -19.86 20.14
N ALA A 36 39.80 -19.74 18.84
CA ALA A 36 38.92 -18.73 18.33
C ALA A 36 37.58 -19.06 18.97
N GLN A 37 37.30 -18.41 20.10
CA GLN A 37 35.93 -18.13 20.43
C GLN A 37 35.41 -17.47 19.17
N SER A 38 34.52 -18.17 18.49
CA SER A 38 33.57 -17.54 17.60
C SER A 38 32.90 -16.48 18.46
N ASP A 39 33.45 -15.26 18.44
CA ASP A 39 32.69 -14.07 18.69
C ASP A 39 31.58 -14.16 17.66
N SER A 40 30.48 -14.76 18.10
CA SER A 40 29.18 -14.59 17.49
C SER A 40 29.01 -13.09 17.42
N SER A 41 29.26 -12.54 16.24
CA SER A 41 28.61 -11.34 15.77
C SER A 41 27.10 -11.65 15.73
N ASP A 42 26.50 -11.80 16.92
CA ASP A 42 25.12 -11.46 17.17
C ASP A 42 25.09 -9.95 16.97
N GLU A 43 24.89 -9.54 15.73
CA GLU A 43 24.64 -8.18 15.33
C GLU A 43 23.58 -7.62 16.29
N GLN A 44 23.99 -6.72 17.18
CA GLN A 44 23.16 -6.21 18.26
C GLN A 44 21.98 -5.42 17.67
N LEU A 45 20.90 -6.11 17.34
CA LEU A 45 19.63 -5.48 16.96
C LEU A 45 19.22 -4.51 18.06
N SER A 46 18.91 -3.26 17.67
CA SER A 46 18.40 -2.25 18.59
C SER A 46 17.16 -2.76 19.33
N SER A 47 16.88 -2.21 20.51
CA SER A 47 15.70 -2.58 21.28
C SER A 47 14.42 -2.43 20.44
N LEU A 48 14.35 -1.35 19.66
CA LEU A 48 13.24 -1.11 18.74
C LEU A 48 13.09 -2.21 17.68
N ALA A 49 14.19 -2.64 17.06
CA ALA A 49 14.13 -3.67 16.02
C ALA A 49 13.55 -4.98 16.56
N LYS A 50 13.94 -5.39 17.78
CA LYS A 50 13.40 -6.58 18.45
C LYS A 50 11.89 -6.44 18.71
N LYS A 51 11.46 -5.28 19.20
CA LYS A 51 10.04 -5.00 19.45
C LYS A 51 9.21 -4.97 18.18
N LEU A 52 9.73 -4.38 17.10
CA LEU A 52 9.07 -4.36 15.79
C LEU A 52 8.94 -5.78 15.23
N SER A 53 9.96 -6.63 15.39
CA SER A 53 9.88 -8.05 14.99
C SER A 53 8.77 -8.78 15.76
N ALA A 54 8.74 -8.63 17.08
CA ALA A 54 7.69 -9.24 17.91
C ALA A 54 6.28 -8.71 17.56
N ALA A 55 6.16 -7.40 17.33
CA ALA A 55 4.91 -6.77 16.92
C ALA A 55 4.44 -7.29 15.54
N ALA A 56 5.37 -7.55 14.60
CA ALA A 56 5.05 -8.13 13.31
C ALA A 56 4.47 -9.55 13.44
N GLU A 57 5.05 -10.40 14.30
CA GLU A 57 4.54 -11.74 14.57
C GLU A 57 3.14 -11.69 15.20
N LEU A 58 2.91 -10.77 16.14
CA LEU A 58 1.60 -10.59 16.76
C LEU A 58 0.56 -10.05 15.77
N ALA A 59 0.95 -9.12 14.90
CA ALA A 59 0.09 -8.60 13.84
C ALA A 59 -0.33 -9.71 12.86
N ALA A 60 0.63 -10.55 12.42
CA ALA A 60 0.33 -11.69 11.55
C ALA A 60 -0.62 -12.70 12.23
N GLN A 61 -0.40 -13.01 13.51
CA GLN A 61 -1.30 -13.87 14.26
C GLN A 61 -2.70 -13.29 14.38
N ARG A 62 -2.83 -12.00 14.72
CA ARG A 62 -4.11 -11.29 14.81
C ARG A 62 -4.85 -11.34 13.47
N ASP A 63 -4.19 -10.96 12.39
CA ASP A 63 -4.80 -10.85 11.06
C ASP A 63 -5.19 -12.21 10.48
N SER A 64 -4.50 -13.29 10.89
CA SER A 64 -4.88 -14.66 10.51
C SER A 64 -6.08 -15.23 11.30
N ARG A 65 -6.36 -14.69 12.50
CA ARG A 65 -7.35 -15.24 13.42
C ARG A 65 -8.67 -14.48 13.43
N LEU A 66 -8.62 -13.16 13.25
CA LEU A 66 -9.78 -12.29 13.33
C LEU A 66 -10.42 -12.12 11.95
N SER A 67 -11.74 -12.13 11.92
CA SER A 67 -12.51 -11.72 10.75
C SER A 67 -12.34 -10.23 10.47
N ARG A 68 -12.70 -9.80 9.26
CA ARG A 68 -12.67 -8.39 8.86
C ARG A 68 -13.48 -7.50 9.81
N GLN A 69 -14.65 -7.95 10.27
CA GLN A 69 -15.46 -7.19 11.21
C GLN A 69 -14.78 -7.06 12.57
N GLU A 70 -14.22 -8.15 13.09
CA GLU A 70 -13.49 -8.13 14.37
C GLU A 70 -12.23 -7.26 14.30
N LEU A 71 -11.54 -7.25 13.15
CA LEU A 71 -10.43 -6.34 12.89
C LEU A 71 -10.88 -4.87 12.89
N ALA A 72 -12.03 -4.55 12.26
CA ALA A 72 -12.58 -3.20 12.26
C ALA A 72 -12.97 -2.75 13.68
N ASP A 73 -13.63 -3.62 14.45
CA ASP A 73 -14.02 -3.33 15.84
C ASP A 73 -12.78 -3.14 16.74
N LEU A 74 -11.74 -3.96 16.54
CA LEU A 74 -10.48 -3.82 17.23
C LEU A 74 -9.78 -2.50 16.88
N ALA A 75 -9.70 -2.18 15.60
CA ALA A 75 -9.10 -0.95 15.10
C ALA A 75 -9.82 0.29 15.68
N ALA A 76 -11.15 0.29 15.70
CA ALA A 76 -11.96 1.35 16.29
C ALA A 76 -11.66 1.54 17.79
N ARG A 77 -11.53 0.46 18.56
CA ARG A 77 -11.15 0.52 19.98
C ARG A 77 -9.74 1.09 20.17
N ILE A 78 -8.79 0.69 19.32
CA ILE A 78 -7.43 1.22 19.33
C ILE A 78 -7.44 2.72 19.07
N MET A 79 -8.16 3.18 18.05
CA MET A 79 -8.22 4.60 17.70
C MET A 79 -8.89 5.44 18.80
N ASP A 80 -9.95 4.94 19.44
CA ASP A 80 -10.55 5.64 20.60
C ASP A 80 -9.56 5.75 21.78
N ARG A 81 -8.77 4.71 22.03
CA ARG A 81 -7.72 4.73 23.07
C ARG A 81 -6.57 5.68 22.74
N LEU A 82 -6.24 5.86 21.47
CA LEU A 82 -5.10 6.68 21.05
C LEU A 82 -5.46 8.14 20.78
N GLY A 83 -6.72 8.45 20.47
CA GLY A 83 -7.14 9.82 20.16
C GLY A 83 -8.60 10.17 20.40
N GLY A 84 -9.41 9.23 20.89
CA GLY A 84 -10.82 9.45 21.19
C GLY A 84 -11.08 9.93 22.63
N LEU A 85 -12.28 9.63 23.11
CA LEU A 85 -12.74 10.07 24.43
C LEU A 85 -11.94 9.38 25.54
N SER A 86 -11.65 8.09 25.37
CA SER A 86 -10.85 7.31 26.32
C SER A 86 -9.45 7.88 26.51
N TYR A 87 -8.80 8.35 25.44
CA TYR A 87 -7.52 9.06 25.54
C TYR A 87 -7.67 10.37 26.31
N SER A 88 -8.65 11.18 25.91
CA SER A 88 -8.84 12.53 26.47
C SER A 88 -9.05 12.51 27.98
N LEU A 89 -9.79 11.53 28.50
CA LEU A 89 -10.05 11.36 29.93
C LEU A 89 -8.80 10.93 30.74
N ALA A 90 -7.83 10.29 30.10
CA ALA A 90 -6.62 9.75 30.75
C ALA A 90 -5.33 10.39 30.22
N LYS A 91 -5.43 11.54 29.55
CA LYS A 91 -4.33 12.17 28.82
C LYS A 91 -3.09 12.40 29.69
N ASP A 92 -3.26 13.00 30.86
CA ASP A 92 -2.14 13.35 31.74
C ASP A 92 -1.40 12.11 32.26
N PHE A 93 -2.13 11.01 32.48
CA PHE A 93 -1.55 9.72 32.84
C PHE A 93 -0.72 9.15 31.69
N TYR A 94 -1.28 9.10 30.48
CA TYR A 94 -0.57 8.56 29.32
C TYR A 94 0.67 9.39 28.96
N ASP A 95 0.54 10.71 28.91
CA ASP A 95 1.63 11.61 28.52
C ASP A 95 2.70 11.78 29.61
N SER A 96 2.59 11.07 30.74
CA SER A 96 3.63 10.97 31.77
C SER A 96 4.13 9.54 31.98
N GLN A 97 3.55 8.55 31.28
CA GLN A 97 3.89 7.15 31.45
C GLN A 97 5.32 6.87 30.97
N LEU A 98 6.10 6.22 31.83
CA LEU A 98 7.39 5.63 31.44
C LEU A 98 7.31 4.11 31.61
N PRO A 99 7.98 3.34 30.74
CA PRO A 99 8.03 1.89 30.87
C PRO A 99 8.85 1.49 32.11
N ASP A 100 8.34 0.51 32.85
CA ASP A 100 9.09 -0.16 33.91
C ASP A 100 10.02 -1.20 33.29
N THR A 101 11.23 -0.76 32.95
CA THR A 101 12.23 -1.56 32.23
C THR A 101 13.63 -1.11 32.60
N HIS A 102 14.63 -1.98 32.47
CA HIS A 102 16.05 -1.61 32.53
C HIS A 102 16.62 -1.16 31.17
N ASP A 103 15.81 -1.25 30.11
CA ASP A 103 16.18 -0.81 28.77
C ASP A 103 16.18 0.73 28.69
N GLU A 104 17.38 1.31 28.69
CA GLU A 104 17.56 2.76 28.62
C GLU A 104 17.13 3.34 27.27
N GLU A 105 17.29 2.60 26.17
CA GLU A 105 16.88 3.02 24.83
C GLU A 105 15.35 3.18 24.77
N TRP A 106 14.62 2.19 25.31
CA TRP A 106 13.16 2.29 25.40
C TRP A 106 12.70 3.41 26.32
N ARG A 107 13.33 3.56 27.50
CA ARG A 107 12.95 4.60 28.45
C ARG A 107 13.14 6.00 27.86
N GLU A 108 14.22 6.23 27.10
CA GLU A 108 14.47 7.49 26.42
C GLU A 108 13.45 7.75 25.30
N ARG A 109 13.17 6.75 24.45
CA ARG A 109 12.16 6.85 23.39
C ARG A 109 10.77 7.16 23.94
N ALA A 110 10.38 6.53 25.05
CA ALA A 110 9.12 6.81 25.73
C ALA A 110 9.08 8.25 26.28
N ARG A 111 10.20 8.77 26.80
CA ARG A 111 10.30 10.18 27.21
C ARG A 111 10.11 11.13 26.02
N GLN A 112 10.79 10.86 24.90
CA GLN A 112 10.65 11.65 23.67
C GLN A 112 9.19 11.64 23.16
N ALA A 113 8.52 10.50 23.20
CA ALA A 113 7.12 10.40 22.83
C ALA A 113 6.20 11.23 23.77
N ASN A 114 6.49 11.25 25.07
CA ASN A 114 5.78 12.08 26.04
C ASN A 114 6.02 13.58 25.80
N ASP A 115 7.26 13.96 25.51
CA ASP A 115 7.61 15.35 25.19
C ASP A 115 6.92 15.80 23.90
N PHE A 116 6.90 14.95 22.86
CA PHE A 116 6.13 15.19 21.64
C PHE A 116 4.62 15.35 21.93
N ALA A 117 4.03 14.46 22.74
CA ALA A 117 2.60 14.55 23.11
C ALA A 117 2.24 15.85 23.87
N LYS A 118 3.23 16.45 24.54
CA LYS A 118 3.12 17.76 25.22
C LYS A 118 3.51 18.95 24.35
N GLY A 119 3.86 18.72 23.08
CA GLY A 119 4.31 19.76 22.16
C GLY A 119 5.71 20.32 22.47
N ARG A 120 6.57 19.52 23.11
CA ARG A 120 7.92 19.90 23.60
C ARG A 120 9.06 19.10 22.96
N GLY A 121 8.84 18.53 21.78
CA GLY A 121 9.86 17.74 21.08
C GLY A 121 9.41 17.31 19.70
N GLU A 122 10.31 16.65 18.97
CA GLU A 122 10.00 16.03 17.69
C GLU A 122 9.38 14.64 17.88
N ASN A 123 8.70 14.15 16.84
CA ASN A 123 8.16 12.80 16.86
C ASN A 123 9.31 11.77 16.82
N PRO A 124 9.44 10.88 17.83
CA PRO A 124 10.53 9.90 17.88
C PRO A 124 10.48 8.84 16.76
N PHE A 125 9.38 8.78 16.01
CA PHE A 125 9.19 7.87 14.88
C PHE A 125 9.19 8.59 13.52
N LYS A 126 9.63 9.85 13.47
CA LYS A 126 9.67 10.63 12.23
C LYS A 126 10.46 9.89 11.15
N GLY A 127 9.86 9.72 9.97
CA GLY A 127 10.50 9.06 8.83
C GLY A 127 10.56 7.53 8.91
N LEU A 128 9.97 6.88 9.92
CA LEU A 128 9.81 5.43 9.89
C LEU A 128 8.90 4.99 8.73
N PRO A 129 9.14 3.81 8.14
CA PRO A 129 8.25 3.23 7.13
C PRO A 129 6.84 3.04 7.66
N ARG A 130 5.86 3.24 6.77
CA ARG A 130 4.43 3.17 7.10
C ARG A 130 4.03 1.81 7.69
N GLU A 131 4.64 0.72 7.24
CA GLU A 131 4.37 -0.62 7.76
C GLU A 131 4.83 -0.74 9.23
N GLN A 132 6.01 -0.21 9.56
CA GLN A 132 6.53 -0.22 10.93
C GLN A 132 5.71 0.68 11.85
N LEU A 133 5.27 1.84 11.36
CA LEU A 133 4.33 2.70 12.09
C LEU A 133 3.01 1.96 12.38
N SER A 134 2.50 1.20 11.41
CA SER A 134 1.29 0.39 11.59
C SER A 134 1.46 -0.68 12.68
N LEU A 135 2.62 -1.36 12.72
CA LEU A 135 2.93 -2.32 13.78
C LEU A 135 2.89 -1.68 15.16
N ILE A 136 3.51 -0.51 15.33
CA ILE A 136 3.51 0.21 16.60
C ILE A 136 2.09 0.64 16.97
N VAL A 137 1.35 1.28 16.04
CA VAL A 137 0.00 1.79 16.29
C VAL A 137 -0.94 0.70 16.80
N HIS A 138 -0.88 -0.50 16.22
CA HIS A 138 -1.81 -1.58 16.53
C HIS A 138 -1.28 -2.62 17.53
N ASP A 139 -0.09 -2.42 18.11
CA ASP A 139 0.46 -3.32 19.12
C ASP A 139 -0.24 -3.15 20.49
N GLU A 140 -1.02 -4.16 20.88
CA GLU A 140 -1.67 -4.21 22.20
C GLU A 140 -0.85 -4.97 23.26
N SER A 141 0.36 -5.47 22.92
CA SER A 141 1.19 -6.26 23.83
C SER A 141 1.75 -5.46 25.01
N GLY A 142 1.82 -4.14 24.87
CA GLY A 142 2.47 -3.25 25.84
C GLY A 142 3.96 -3.06 25.59
N ALA A 143 4.48 -3.52 24.44
CA ALA A 143 5.84 -3.23 24.00
C ALA A 143 6.07 -1.75 23.71
N PHE A 144 4.99 -0.99 23.49
CA PHE A 144 4.99 0.45 23.27
C PHE A 144 4.00 1.13 24.23
N THR A 145 4.39 2.27 24.80
CA THR A 145 3.48 3.12 25.62
C THR A 145 2.39 3.75 24.77
N VAL A 146 1.34 4.27 25.39
CA VAL A 146 0.26 4.95 24.65
C VAL A 146 0.76 6.17 23.90
N SER A 147 1.68 6.95 24.48
CA SER A 147 2.27 8.12 23.81
C SER A 147 3.18 7.71 22.65
N GLU A 148 3.90 6.59 22.75
CA GLU A 148 4.65 6.03 21.61
C GLU A 148 3.70 5.64 20.46
N ARG A 149 2.63 4.90 20.76
CA ARG A 149 1.62 4.50 19.76
C ARG A 149 0.93 5.71 19.12
N ARG A 150 0.66 6.75 19.90
CA ARG A 150 0.09 8.01 19.41
C ARG A 150 1.08 8.78 18.52
N ALA A 151 2.36 8.82 18.89
CA ALA A 151 3.40 9.42 18.05
C ALA A 151 3.50 8.69 16.70
N ALA A 152 3.50 7.36 16.71
CA ALA A 152 3.48 6.57 15.48
C ALA A 152 2.22 6.84 14.64
N LEU A 153 1.04 6.94 15.27
CA LEU A 153 -0.21 7.30 14.59
C LEU A 153 -0.11 8.66 13.90
N MET A 154 0.42 9.68 14.59
CA MET A 154 0.55 11.02 14.04
C MET A 154 1.49 11.06 12.83
N GLU A 155 2.63 10.36 12.87
CA GLU A 155 3.51 10.24 11.71
C GLU A 155 2.84 9.50 10.56
N LYS A 156 2.15 8.38 10.85
CA LYS A 156 1.40 7.60 9.85
C LYS A 156 0.36 8.45 9.14
N THR A 157 -0.37 9.28 9.91
CA THR A 157 -1.36 10.22 9.38
C THR A 157 -0.71 11.33 8.56
N ASP A 158 0.42 11.89 8.99
CA ASP A 158 1.17 12.89 8.22
C ASP A 158 1.61 12.33 6.85
N GLN A 159 2.21 11.13 6.84
CA GLN A 159 2.59 10.44 5.60
C GLN A 159 1.38 10.17 4.69
N HIS A 160 0.26 9.72 5.25
CA HIS A 160 -0.97 9.51 4.48
C HIS A 160 -1.51 10.82 3.89
N ASN A 161 -1.50 11.93 4.65
CA ASN A 161 -1.98 13.22 4.16
C ASN A 161 -1.09 13.75 3.03
N GLN A 162 0.22 13.57 3.12
CA GLN A 162 1.15 13.95 2.05
C GLN A 162 0.90 13.13 0.78
N TRP A 163 0.74 11.82 0.92
CA TRP A 163 0.36 10.94 -0.19
C TRP A 163 -0.99 11.35 -0.80
N ALA A 164 -2.01 11.60 0.04
CA ALA A 164 -3.34 12.01 -0.38
C ALA A 164 -3.31 13.32 -1.18
N HIS A 165 -2.56 14.33 -0.73
CA HIS A 165 -2.38 15.57 -1.48
C HIS A 165 -1.69 15.32 -2.83
N SER A 166 -0.66 14.47 -2.86
CA SER A 166 0.04 14.12 -4.10
C SER A 166 -0.88 13.43 -5.11
N ILE A 167 -1.65 12.43 -4.68
CA ILE A 167 -2.53 11.68 -5.59
C ILE A 167 -3.69 12.52 -6.11
N ILE A 168 -4.27 13.40 -5.28
CA ILE A 168 -5.27 14.39 -5.73
C ILE A 168 -4.67 15.31 -6.79
N GLY A 169 -3.44 15.78 -6.59
CA GLY A 169 -2.73 16.60 -7.57
C GLY A 169 -2.53 15.88 -8.91
N LYS A 170 -2.09 14.62 -8.87
CA LYS A 170 -1.94 13.77 -10.07
C LYS A 170 -3.27 13.55 -10.78
N MET A 171 -4.33 13.17 -10.06
CA MET A 171 -5.67 12.95 -10.62
C MET A 171 -6.23 14.20 -11.27
N ASN A 172 -6.06 15.37 -10.64
CA ASN A 172 -6.48 16.63 -11.24
C ASN A 172 -5.73 16.91 -12.54
N ALA A 173 -4.42 16.69 -12.58
CA ALA A 173 -3.62 16.87 -13.80
C ALA A 173 -4.03 15.88 -14.90
N GLU A 174 -4.25 14.61 -14.57
CA GLU A 174 -4.76 13.58 -15.48
C GLU A 174 -6.11 14.00 -16.09
N TYR A 175 -7.02 14.48 -15.24
CA TYR A 175 -8.34 14.94 -15.66
C TYR A 175 -8.27 16.15 -16.59
N GLN A 176 -7.42 17.14 -16.30
CA GLN A 176 -7.25 18.30 -17.18
C GLN A 176 -6.69 17.93 -18.56
N LEU A 177 -5.86 16.88 -18.64
CA LEU A 177 -5.25 16.44 -19.89
C LEU A 177 -6.13 15.49 -20.71
N THR A 178 -6.92 14.65 -20.04
CA THR A 178 -7.60 13.50 -20.67
C THR A 178 -9.11 13.45 -20.45
N GLY A 179 -9.63 14.22 -19.49
CA GLY A 179 -11.00 14.09 -19.00
C GLY A 179 -11.26 12.85 -18.14
N ARG A 180 -10.22 12.08 -17.80
CA ARG A 180 -10.30 10.80 -17.07
C ARG A 180 -9.43 10.80 -15.81
N THR A 181 -9.59 9.79 -14.95
CA THR A 181 -8.86 9.64 -13.69
C THR A 181 -8.46 8.18 -13.41
N ASP A 182 -8.44 7.32 -14.43
CA ASP A 182 -8.26 5.88 -14.25
C ASP A 182 -6.89 5.55 -13.63
N GLN A 183 -5.85 6.28 -14.03
CA GLN A 183 -4.50 6.02 -13.50
C GLN A 183 -4.43 6.37 -12.02
N GLY A 184 -4.96 7.53 -11.63
CA GLY A 184 -5.03 7.89 -10.22
C GLY A 184 -5.89 6.94 -9.38
N LEU A 185 -7.01 6.44 -9.91
CA LEU A 185 -7.82 5.43 -9.23
C LEU A 185 -7.08 4.09 -9.07
N ARG A 186 -6.30 3.66 -10.06
CA ARG A 186 -5.43 2.47 -9.95
C ARG A 186 -4.34 2.66 -8.90
N GLU A 187 -3.67 3.82 -8.86
CA GLU A 187 -2.68 4.12 -7.81
C GLU A 187 -3.31 4.11 -6.40
N ILE A 188 -4.55 4.58 -6.24
CA ILE A 188 -5.29 4.49 -4.97
C ILE A 188 -5.55 3.04 -4.59
N LEU A 189 -5.96 2.21 -5.57
CA LEU A 189 -6.20 0.79 -5.35
C LEU A 189 -4.92 0.04 -4.97
N ASP A 190 -3.80 0.34 -5.63
CA ASP A 190 -2.49 -0.23 -5.30
C ASP A 190 -2.06 0.13 -3.88
N PHE A 191 -2.23 1.39 -3.48
CA PHE A 191 -1.98 1.81 -2.10
C PHE A 191 -2.85 1.03 -1.11
N TYR A 192 -4.15 0.91 -1.38
CA TYR A 192 -5.07 0.20 -0.50
C TYR A 192 -4.73 -1.29 -0.35
N ASN A 193 -4.38 -1.95 -1.46
CA ASN A 193 -3.98 -3.35 -1.49
C ASN A 193 -2.66 -3.64 -0.76
N SER A 194 -1.84 -2.60 -0.54
CA SER A 194 -0.60 -2.70 0.25
C SER A 194 -0.82 -2.60 1.76
N LEU A 195 -2.01 -2.21 2.22
CA LEU A 195 -2.28 -2.01 3.64
C LEU A 195 -2.45 -3.33 4.39
N PRO A 196 -2.05 -3.40 5.67
CA PRO A 196 -2.31 -4.57 6.49
C PRO A 196 -3.82 -4.78 6.71
N PRO A 197 -4.30 -6.02 6.88
CA PRO A 197 -5.72 -6.34 7.01
C PRO A 197 -6.48 -5.53 8.06
N ILE A 198 -5.86 -5.20 9.21
CA ILE A 198 -6.48 -4.35 10.23
C ILE A 198 -6.80 -2.94 9.72
N GLU A 199 -5.93 -2.36 8.88
CA GLU A 199 -6.16 -1.02 8.31
C GLU A 199 -7.21 -1.09 7.20
N VAL A 200 -7.15 -2.09 6.33
CA VAL A 200 -8.17 -2.36 5.31
C VAL A 200 -9.57 -2.49 5.96
N ALA A 201 -9.65 -3.05 7.16
CA ALA A 201 -10.91 -3.17 7.89
C ALA A 201 -11.50 -1.82 8.33
N GLU A 202 -10.66 -0.80 8.59
CA GLU A 202 -11.12 0.55 8.97
C GLU A 202 -11.86 1.28 7.83
N TYR A 203 -11.57 0.94 6.58
CA TYR A 203 -12.07 1.66 5.41
C TYR A 203 -13.42 1.15 4.85
N GLY A 204 -14.07 0.17 5.49
CA GLY A 204 -15.41 -0.27 5.07
C GLY A 204 -15.44 -0.72 3.60
N ASN A 205 -16.35 -0.21 2.78
CA ASN A 205 -16.48 -0.63 1.37
C ASN A 205 -15.66 0.22 0.39
N TYR A 206 -14.57 0.84 0.84
CA TYR A 206 -13.80 1.79 0.04
C TYR A 206 -13.26 1.19 -1.27
N GLU A 207 -12.67 -0.01 -1.24
CA GLU A 207 -12.17 -0.70 -2.44
C GLU A 207 -13.27 -0.89 -3.50
N ALA A 208 -14.43 -1.41 -3.08
CA ALA A 208 -15.57 -1.61 -3.96
C ALA A 208 -16.06 -0.29 -4.59
N ASN A 209 -16.01 0.82 -3.84
CA ASN A 209 -16.35 2.14 -4.36
C ASN A 209 -15.34 2.62 -5.42
N ILE A 210 -14.03 2.39 -5.22
CA ILE A 210 -12.99 2.74 -6.21
C ILE A 210 -13.11 1.87 -7.46
N MET A 211 -13.33 0.55 -7.30
CA MET A 211 -13.58 -0.35 -8.43
C MET A 211 -14.84 0.04 -9.21
N MET A 212 -15.91 0.45 -8.53
CA MET A 212 -17.12 0.96 -9.18
C MET A 212 -16.81 2.22 -10.01
N GLN A 213 -16.03 3.16 -9.48
CA GLN A 213 -15.61 4.36 -10.22
C GLN A 213 -14.76 4.04 -11.46
N LEU A 214 -13.83 3.07 -11.34
CA LEU A 214 -13.05 2.58 -12.48
C LEU A 214 -13.97 1.97 -13.55
N SER A 215 -14.92 1.11 -13.15
CA SER A 215 -15.85 0.48 -14.09
C SER A 215 -16.67 1.50 -14.87
N LEU A 216 -17.10 2.60 -14.22
CA LEU A 216 -17.84 3.67 -14.88
C LEU A 216 -17.00 4.44 -15.92
N GLN A 217 -15.69 4.51 -15.73
CA GLN A 217 -14.78 5.14 -16.69
C GLN A 217 -14.39 4.18 -17.82
N GLU A 218 -14.37 2.88 -17.56
CA GLU A 218 -14.13 1.84 -18.57
C GLU A 218 -15.32 1.64 -19.53
N VAL A 219 -16.53 2.08 -19.18
CA VAL A 219 -17.66 2.12 -20.10
C VAL A 219 -17.44 3.24 -21.13
N GLU A 220 -16.75 2.89 -22.21
CA GLU A 220 -16.87 3.59 -23.48
C GLU A 220 -18.35 3.58 -23.90
N TRP A 221 -18.96 4.76 -24.01
CA TRP A 221 -20.00 4.93 -25.01
C TRP A 221 -19.27 5.09 -26.34
N PRO A 222 -19.23 4.07 -27.23
CA PRO A 222 -18.76 4.32 -28.57
C PRO A 222 -19.72 5.34 -29.20
N ALA A 223 -19.20 6.52 -29.51
CA ALA A 223 -19.83 7.46 -30.41
C ALA A 223 -19.83 6.91 -31.85
N SER A 224 -20.34 5.70 -32.04
CA SER A 224 -20.56 5.09 -33.34
C SER A 224 -21.51 3.89 -33.26
N ASN A 225 -22.74 4.15 -33.71
CA ASN A 225 -23.57 3.28 -34.55
C ASN A 225 -24.63 2.37 -33.88
N THR A 226 -25.52 2.95 -33.08
CA THR A 226 -26.98 3.06 -33.37
C THR A 226 -27.67 3.60 -32.12
N SER A 227 -28.38 4.73 -32.25
CA SER A 227 -29.29 5.16 -31.19
C SER A 227 -30.35 4.08 -30.96
N LEU A 228 -30.81 3.88 -29.72
CA LEU A 228 -31.99 3.04 -29.44
C LEU A 228 -33.18 3.45 -30.33
N ILE A 229 -33.28 4.74 -30.68
CA ILE A 229 -34.27 5.26 -31.61
C ILE A 229 -34.03 4.77 -33.05
N ASP A 230 -32.78 4.67 -33.51
CA ASP A 230 -32.44 4.11 -34.83
C ASP A 230 -32.67 2.59 -34.89
N LEU A 231 -32.47 1.89 -33.76
CA LEU A 231 -32.70 0.46 -33.66
C LEU A 231 -34.20 0.13 -33.71
N ILE A 232 -35.03 0.93 -33.01
CA ILE A 232 -36.49 0.83 -33.09
C ILE A 232 -37.00 1.19 -34.50
N ALA A 233 -36.47 2.26 -35.11
CA ALA A 233 -36.85 2.67 -36.47
C ALA A 233 -36.49 1.63 -37.54
N LYS A 234 -35.38 0.90 -37.37
CA LYS A 234 -35.02 -0.24 -38.24
C LYS A 234 -35.96 -1.42 -38.06
N GLN A 235 -36.35 -1.75 -36.82
CA GLN A 235 -37.25 -2.87 -36.52
C GLN A 235 -38.63 -2.70 -37.17
N TRP A 236 -39.16 -1.48 -37.19
CA TRP A 236 -40.46 -1.19 -37.81
C TRP A 236 -40.44 -1.21 -39.33
N LYS A 237 -39.34 -0.78 -39.97
CA LYS A 237 -39.18 -0.88 -41.43
C LYS A 237 -39.09 -2.32 -41.93
N THR A 238 -38.53 -3.24 -41.14
CA THR A 238 -38.44 -4.65 -41.52
C THR A 238 -39.80 -5.36 -41.50
N GLU A 239 -40.72 -4.96 -40.62
CA GLU A 239 -42.05 -5.57 -40.51
C GLU A 239 -43.01 -5.15 -41.63
N GLU A 240 -42.90 -3.91 -42.15
CA GLU A 240 -43.71 -3.46 -43.29
C GLU A 240 -43.36 -4.16 -44.61
N THR A 241 -42.11 -4.61 -44.79
CA THR A 241 -41.68 -5.30 -46.02
C THR A 241 -41.95 -6.80 -46.04
N SER A 242 -42.25 -7.42 -44.89
CA SER A 242 -42.54 -8.87 -44.81
C SER A 242 -44.03 -9.24 -44.96
N SER A 243 -44.92 -8.25 -45.09
CA SER A 243 -46.36 -8.47 -45.28
C SER A 243 -46.86 -7.91 -46.62
N SER A 244 -46.34 -8.45 -47.72
CA SER A 244 -47.02 -8.37 -49.01
C SER A 244 -46.90 -9.71 -49.73
N VAL A 245 -47.74 -10.67 -49.35
CA VAL A 245 -48.02 -11.82 -50.22
C VAL A 245 -48.81 -11.28 -51.42
N PRO A 246 -48.40 -11.51 -52.68
CA PRO A 246 -49.20 -11.15 -53.84
C PRO A 246 -50.49 -11.98 -53.87
N PHE A 247 -51.63 -11.32 -53.99
CA PHE A 247 -52.90 -11.96 -54.32
C PHE A 247 -52.85 -12.44 -55.78
N ASP A 248 -52.90 -13.76 -55.99
CA ASP A 248 -53.01 -14.38 -57.31
C ASP A 248 -54.46 -14.83 -57.55
N PRO A 249 -55.21 -14.21 -58.49
CA PRO A 249 -56.62 -14.49 -58.70
C PRO A 249 -56.85 -15.45 -59.88
N THR A 250 -56.20 -16.61 -59.94
CA THR A 250 -56.59 -17.66 -60.89
C THR A 250 -56.15 -19.06 -60.45
N SER A 251 -57.03 -19.82 -59.79
CA SER A 251 -57.32 -21.22 -60.17
C SER A 251 -58.44 -21.80 -59.30
N ASP A 252 -59.68 -21.60 -59.72
CA ASP A 252 -60.72 -22.60 -59.54
C ASP A 252 -60.37 -23.81 -60.42
N ALA A 253 -60.35 -25.02 -59.84
CA ALA A 253 -61.10 -26.18 -60.36
C ALA A 253 -60.70 -27.50 -59.68
N ILE A 254 -61.71 -28.09 -59.01
CA ILE A 254 -62.18 -29.47 -59.21
C ILE A 254 -61.19 -30.62 -58.92
N GLY A 255 -61.60 -31.51 -57.99
CA GLY A 255 -61.50 -32.94 -58.28
C GLY A 255 -61.06 -33.87 -57.14
N LYS A 256 -62.04 -34.37 -56.39
CA LYS A 256 -62.23 -35.77 -55.95
C LYS A 256 -61.03 -36.72 -55.74
N GLY A 257 -61.16 -37.47 -54.65
CA GLY A 257 -60.79 -38.90 -54.55
C GLY A 257 -59.71 -39.15 -53.50
N GLY A 258 -60.03 -39.69 -52.33
CA GLY A 258 -60.11 -41.15 -52.11
C GLY A 258 -58.79 -41.61 -51.49
N SER A 259 -58.70 -41.88 -50.19
CA SER A 259 -59.00 -43.17 -49.55
C SER A 259 -57.72 -43.72 -48.90
N LYS A 260 -57.79 -43.84 -47.58
CA LYS A 260 -57.20 -44.86 -46.67
C LYS A 260 -55.94 -45.64 -47.09
N GLY A 261 -55.00 -45.65 -46.15
CA GLY A 261 -54.03 -46.71 -45.87
C GLY A 261 -53.45 -46.48 -44.49
#